data_AF-A0A3D4GUD7-F1
#
_entry.id   AF-A0A3D4GUD7-F1
#
_cell.length_a   1.000
_cell.length_b   1.000
_cell.length_c   1.000
_cell.angle_alpha   90.00
_cell.angle_beta   90.00
_cell.angle_gamma   90.00
#
_symmetry.space_group_name_H-M   'P 1'
#
loop_
_entity.id
_entity.type
_entity.pdbx_description
1 polymer ?
#
loop_
_entity_poly.entity_id
_entity_poly.type
_entity_poly.pdbx_seq_one_letter_code
_entity_poly.pdbx_strand_id
1 'polypeptide(L)'
;MMDATTLDYEFDEENLGFEEPAAQPPVSISWRERISIIAISLGFLTLIVTLIGPLAGTWIGIFLSFGLICLGTSVYFWFAYRDTVPGIKHDGITFSGAKHRGIIGWGLGITITGFYIVLYWWPKYLERAVHLVDPLALLLSGGTADRWFFYGFLYTLAVLVFGIRMFMKFRHNKYQIVRTSSVMFWQLGFAFLIPQVLKSFDQPEFYFTYFWPLKYDYLFPSTVGYLTNHPGALGTFMVFWGAAATFVATPVL
;
A
#
# COMPACT_ATOMS: atom_id res chain seq x y z
N MET A 1 -1.06 61.46 4.72
CA MET A 1 -0.96 60.96 6.10
C MET A 1 -2.31 60.37 6.42
N MET A 2 -2.40 59.03 6.51
CA MET A 2 -3.65 58.35 6.86
C MET A 2 -3.95 58.62 8.34
N ASP A 3 -5.21 58.96 8.62
CA ASP A 3 -5.72 59.32 9.93
C ASP A 3 -5.80 58.07 10.83
N ALA A 4 -5.18 58.15 12.01
CA ALA A 4 -5.04 57.06 12.96
C ALA A 4 -6.39 56.58 13.55
N THR A 5 -7.48 57.30 13.29
CA THR A 5 -8.84 56.97 13.71
C THR A 5 -9.56 55.99 12.76
N THR A 6 -9.00 55.71 11.59
CA THR A 6 -9.59 54.76 10.61
C THR A 6 -8.99 53.36 10.67
N LEU A 7 -8.00 53.15 11.53
CA LEU A 7 -7.48 51.83 11.86
C LEU A 7 -8.15 51.38 13.16
N ASP A 8 -9.43 50.99 13.06
CA ASP A 8 -10.06 50.16 14.08
C ASP A 8 -9.28 48.83 14.12
N TYR A 9 -8.25 48.80 14.96
CA TYR A 9 -7.58 47.59 15.45
C TYR A 9 -8.45 46.86 16.48
N GLU A 10 -9.77 46.97 16.37
CA GLU A 10 -10.75 46.32 17.23
C GLU A 10 -11.27 45.01 16.62
N PHE A 11 -10.48 44.40 15.71
CA PHE A 11 -10.67 43.01 15.36
C PHE A 11 -10.02 42.15 16.45
N ASP A 12 -10.74 42.02 17.57
CA ASP A 12 -10.33 41.20 18.72
C ASP A 12 -10.56 39.71 18.39
N GLU A 13 -9.56 39.10 17.76
CA GLU A 13 -9.54 37.68 17.38
C GLU A 13 -9.69 36.74 18.60
N GLU A 14 -9.37 37.20 19.81
CA GLU A 14 -9.50 36.42 21.05
C GLU A 14 -10.93 36.42 21.60
N ASN A 15 -11.68 37.52 21.49
CA ASN A 15 -13.07 37.60 21.98
C ASN A 15 -14.12 37.03 21.03
N LEU A 16 -13.90 37.10 19.71
CA LEU A 16 -14.87 36.63 18.71
C LEU A 16 -14.76 35.12 18.45
N GLY A 17 -13.64 34.50 18.83
CA GLY A 17 -13.33 33.10 18.54
C GLY A 17 -13.13 32.88 17.03
N PHE A 18 -12.33 31.87 16.67
CA PHE A 18 -12.31 31.42 15.28
C PHE A 18 -13.72 30.91 14.94
N GLU A 19 -14.42 31.58 14.01
CA GLU A 19 -15.65 31.03 13.42
C GLU A 19 -15.38 29.58 12.99
N GLU A 20 -16.37 28.68 13.16
CA GLU A 20 -16.18 27.30 12.72
C GLU A 20 -15.74 27.32 11.25
N PRO A 21 -14.56 26.73 10.93
CA PRO A 21 -14.02 26.80 9.59
C PRO A 21 -15.08 26.26 8.63
N ALA A 22 -15.40 27.03 7.59
CA ALA A 22 -16.51 26.76 6.68
C ALA A 22 -16.59 25.26 6.35
N ALA A 23 -17.58 24.60 6.96
CA ALA A 23 -17.76 23.17 6.81
C ALA A 23 -18.12 22.91 5.34
N GLN A 24 -17.17 22.30 4.61
CA GLN A 24 -17.43 21.87 3.25
C GLN A 24 -18.69 20.98 3.26
N PRO A 25 -19.71 21.26 2.43
CA PRO A 25 -20.91 20.46 2.39
C PRO A 25 -20.52 19.00 2.10
N PRO A 26 -21.20 18.02 2.73
CA PRO A 26 -20.86 16.62 2.55
C PRO A 26 -20.88 16.27 1.06
N VAL A 27 -19.77 15.73 0.57
CA VAL A 27 -19.63 15.33 -0.83
C VAL A 27 -20.76 14.35 -1.17
N SER A 28 -21.61 14.73 -2.12
CA SER A 28 -22.74 13.91 -2.54
C SER A 28 -22.24 12.69 -3.32
N ILE A 29 -22.46 11.50 -2.77
CA ILE A 29 -22.01 10.24 -3.38
C ILE A 29 -22.90 9.90 -4.58
N SER A 30 -22.30 9.85 -5.77
CA SER A 30 -22.99 9.49 -7.01
C SER A 30 -23.47 8.03 -7.00
N TRP A 31 -24.54 7.71 -7.76
CA TRP A 31 -25.03 6.33 -7.84
C TRP A 31 -23.98 5.33 -8.37
N ARG A 32 -23.06 5.80 -9.23
CA ARG A 32 -21.95 4.98 -9.76
C ARG A 32 -20.91 4.66 -8.67
N GLU A 33 -20.66 5.61 -7.77
CA GLU A 33 -19.81 5.38 -6.60
C GLU A 33 -20.47 4.40 -5.63
N ARG A 34 -21.80 4.48 -5.45
CA ARG A 34 -22.56 3.50 -4.64
C ARG A 34 -22.44 2.08 -5.20
N ILE A 35 -22.51 1.90 -6.52
CA ILE A 35 -22.29 0.58 -7.14
C ILE A 35 -20.88 0.08 -6.88
N SER A 36 -19.89 0.97 -6.94
CA SER A 36 -18.50 0.61 -6.65
C SER A 36 -18.34 0.19 -5.19
N ILE A 37 -18.99 0.88 -4.26
CA ILE A 37 -19.02 0.52 -2.83
C ILE A 37 -19.70 -0.85 -2.63
N ILE A 38 -20.81 -1.13 -3.33
CA ILE A 38 -21.47 -2.44 -3.27
C ILE A 38 -20.52 -3.54 -3.76
N ALA A 39 -19.81 -3.33 -4.86
CA ALA A 39 -18.82 -4.29 -5.37
C ALA A 39 -17.68 -4.54 -4.36
N ILE A 40 -17.19 -3.49 -3.69
CA ILE A 40 -16.18 -3.60 -2.62
C ILE A 40 -16.74 -4.41 -1.45
N SER A 41 -17.95 -4.09 -0.98
CA SER A 41 -18.61 -4.79 0.13
C SER A 41 -18.86 -6.26 -0.19
N LEU A 42 -19.27 -6.57 -1.43
CA LEU A 42 -19.39 -7.95 -1.90
C LEU A 42 -18.04 -8.65 -1.91
N GLY A 43 -16.97 -7.98 -2.34
CA GLY A 43 -15.60 -8.51 -2.28
C GLY A 43 -15.11 -8.82 -0.85
N PHE A 44 -15.47 -7.98 0.13
CA PHE A 44 -15.19 -8.28 1.55
C PHE A 44 -16.02 -9.44 2.07
N LEU A 45 -17.29 -9.54 1.67
CA LEU A 45 -18.16 -10.65 2.05
C LEU A 45 -17.62 -11.96 1.48
N THR A 46 -17.26 -12.00 0.20
CA THR A 46 -16.65 -13.18 -0.43
C THR A 46 -15.30 -13.50 0.19
N LEU A 47 -14.50 -12.52 0.60
CA LEU A 47 -13.27 -12.76 1.36
C LEU A 47 -13.57 -13.50 2.67
N ILE A 48 -14.54 -13.05 3.46
CA ILE A 48 -14.92 -13.75 4.71
C ILE A 48 -15.42 -15.17 4.42
N VAL A 49 -16.26 -15.34 3.40
CA VAL A 49 -16.79 -16.65 3.01
C VAL A 49 -15.68 -17.58 2.51
N THR A 50 -14.73 -17.09 1.72
CA THR A 50 -13.61 -17.88 1.19
C THR A 50 -12.63 -18.29 2.27
N LEU A 51 -12.44 -17.49 3.32
CA LEU A 51 -11.59 -17.84 4.47
C LEU A 51 -12.13 -19.02 5.30
N ILE A 52 -13.43 -19.29 5.22
CA ILE A 52 -14.10 -20.34 5.99
C ILE A 52 -14.52 -21.50 5.07
N GLY A 53 -14.75 -21.22 3.78
CA GLY A 53 -15.29 -22.15 2.80
C GLY A 53 -14.24 -22.86 1.94
N PRO A 54 -14.69 -23.76 1.05
CA PRO A 54 -13.82 -24.61 0.22
C PRO A 54 -13.18 -23.86 -0.96
N LEU A 55 -13.54 -22.60 -1.17
CA LEU A 55 -13.02 -21.77 -2.26
C LEU A 55 -11.63 -21.18 -1.96
N ALA A 56 -11.12 -21.35 -0.73
CA ALA A 56 -9.73 -21.04 -0.41
C ALA A 56 -8.77 -21.83 -1.31
N GLY A 57 -7.72 -21.18 -1.82
CA GLY A 57 -6.74 -21.81 -2.70
C GLY A 57 -7.24 -22.05 -4.13
N THR A 58 -8.28 -21.34 -4.57
CA THR A 58 -8.75 -21.37 -5.96
C THR A 58 -8.61 -20.00 -6.63
N TRP A 59 -8.39 -19.99 -7.95
CA TRP A 59 -8.37 -18.75 -8.74
C TRP A 59 -9.66 -17.94 -8.61
N ILE A 60 -10.80 -18.63 -8.50
CA ILE A 60 -12.12 -18.03 -8.29
C ILE A 60 -12.17 -17.35 -6.92
N GLY A 61 -11.66 -18.01 -5.87
CA GLY A 61 -11.56 -17.44 -4.54
C GLY A 61 -10.74 -16.15 -4.51
N ILE A 62 -9.57 -16.13 -5.16
CA ILE A 62 -8.72 -14.93 -5.27
C ILE A 62 -9.43 -13.80 -6.02
N PHE A 63 -10.03 -14.12 -7.17
CA PHE A 63 -10.70 -13.12 -8.01
C PHE A 63 -11.92 -12.51 -7.31
N LEU A 64 -12.76 -13.35 -6.69
CA LEU A 64 -13.95 -12.88 -6.01
C LEU A 64 -13.64 -12.10 -4.73
N SER A 65 -12.54 -12.40 -4.05
CA SER A 65 -12.13 -11.67 -2.84
C SER A 65 -11.31 -10.44 -3.20
N PHE A 66 -10.02 -10.62 -3.49
CA PHE A 66 -9.08 -9.54 -3.76
C PHE A 66 -9.34 -8.84 -5.09
N GLY A 67 -9.74 -9.58 -6.13
CA GLY A 67 -10.03 -9.00 -7.44
C GLY A 67 -11.20 -8.02 -7.40
N LEU A 68 -12.34 -8.40 -6.81
CA LEU A 68 -13.49 -7.50 -6.64
C LEU A 68 -13.17 -6.30 -5.75
N ILE A 69 -12.43 -6.48 -4.66
CA ILE A 69 -12.00 -5.35 -3.81
C ILE A 69 -11.12 -4.38 -4.60
N CYS A 70 -10.12 -4.89 -5.32
CA CYS A 70 -9.18 -4.03 -6.07
C CYS A 70 -9.86 -3.33 -7.24
N LEU A 71 -10.65 -4.06 -8.04
CA LEU A 71 -11.39 -3.48 -9.16
C LEU A 71 -12.45 -2.50 -8.68
N GLY A 72 -13.25 -2.87 -7.67
CA GLY A 72 -14.26 -2.00 -7.08
C GLY A 72 -13.66 -0.71 -6.52
N THR A 73 -12.52 -0.80 -5.82
CA THR A 73 -11.83 0.39 -5.29
C THR A 73 -11.22 1.26 -6.39
N SER A 74 -10.67 0.64 -7.44
CA SER A 74 -10.12 1.36 -8.60
C SER A 74 -11.22 2.10 -9.37
N VAL A 75 -12.37 1.46 -9.58
CA VAL A 75 -13.55 2.06 -10.23
C VAL A 75 -14.17 3.14 -9.34
N TYR A 76 -14.19 2.95 -8.02
CA TYR A 76 -14.60 3.98 -7.08
C TYR A 76 -13.72 5.23 -7.22
N PHE A 77 -12.39 5.08 -7.21
CA PHE A 77 -11.48 6.20 -7.46
C PHE A 77 -11.71 6.80 -8.85
N TRP A 78 -11.99 5.98 -9.86
CA TRP A 78 -12.34 6.45 -11.19
C TRP A 78 -13.49 7.46 -11.18
N PHE A 79 -14.62 7.10 -10.59
CA PHE A 79 -15.77 7.99 -10.52
C PHE A 79 -15.55 9.17 -9.57
N ALA A 80 -14.88 8.95 -8.44
CA ALA A 80 -14.67 9.99 -7.44
C ALA A 80 -13.78 11.14 -7.94
N TYR A 81 -12.84 10.88 -8.86
CA TYR A 81 -11.89 11.91 -9.32
C TYR A 81 -12.10 12.35 -10.78
N ARG A 82 -12.82 11.61 -11.62
CA ARG A 82 -13.01 11.95 -13.05
C ARG A 82 -13.56 13.36 -13.25
N ASP A 83 -14.66 13.67 -12.59
CA ASP A 83 -15.39 14.94 -12.78
C ASP A 83 -14.87 16.06 -11.85
N THR A 84 -13.80 15.79 -11.09
CA THR A 84 -13.17 16.77 -10.21
C THR A 84 -12.06 17.54 -10.93
N VAL A 85 -11.86 18.80 -10.52
CA VAL A 85 -10.72 19.60 -10.96
C VAL A 85 -9.42 18.94 -10.47
N PRO A 86 -8.46 18.63 -11.37
CA PRO A 86 -7.16 18.06 -10.98
C PRO A 86 -6.40 19.02 -10.05
N GLY A 87 -5.83 18.53 -8.95
CA GLY A 87 -5.11 19.42 -8.03
C GLY A 87 -5.01 18.92 -6.60
N ILE A 88 -4.21 19.64 -5.80
CA ILE A 88 -4.12 19.46 -4.35
C ILE A 88 -5.36 20.12 -3.74
N LYS A 89 -6.43 19.34 -3.53
CA LYS A 89 -7.56 19.74 -2.67
C LYS A 89 -7.35 19.09 -1.31
N HIS A 90 -6.65 19.79 -0.43
CA HIS A 90 -6.40 19.34 0.95
C HIS A 90 -7.30 20.09 1.95
N ASP A 91 -8.35 20.74 1.46
CA ASP A 91 -9.24 21.53 2.29
C ASP A 91 -10.03 20.60 3.21
N GLY A 92 -9.96 20.87 4.52
CA GLY A 92 -10.75 20.17 5.53
C GLY A 92 -10.41 18.68 5.75
N ILE A 93 -9.30 18.14 5.22
CA ILE A 93 -8.99 16.70 5.29
C ILE A 93 -8.83 16.18 6.72
N THR A 94 -8.44 17.03 7.67
CA THR A 94 -8.29 16.70 9.10
C THR A 94 -9.62 16.63 9.84
N PHE A 95 -10.70 17.18 9.26
CA PHE A 95 -12.06 17.21 9.85
C PHE A 95 -12.96 16.08 9.32
N SER A 96 -12.50 15.30 8.34
CA SER A 96 -13.23 14.12 7.87
C SER A 96 -13.17 13.01 8.93
N GLY A 97 -14.30 12.35 9.24
CA GLY A 97 -14.37 11.31 10.27
C GLY A 97 -13.44 10.10 10.07
N ALA A 98 -12.91 9.89 8.85
CA ALA A 98 -11.93 8.85 8.54
C ALA A 98 -10.46 9.28 8.82
N LYS A 99 -10.19 10.58 8.98
CA LYS A 99 -8.84 11.15 9.12
C LYS A 99 -8.67 12.04 10.37
N HIS A 100 -9.78 12.50 10.95
CA HIS A 100 -9.85 12.98 12.32
C HIS A 100 -9.62 11.79 13.28
N ARG A 101 -9.43 12.03 14.57
CA ARG A 101 -9.32 11.00 15.65
C ARG A 101 -10.63 10.20 15.85
N GLY A 102 -11.39 9.97 14.78
CA GLY A 102 -12.64 9.23 14.76
C GLY A 102 -12.45 7.73 14.88
N ILE A 103 -13.56 7.05 15.16
CA ILE A 103 -13.63 5.61 15.43
C ILE A 103 -13.02 4.79 14.29
N ILE A 104 -13.18 5.24 13.04
CA ILE A 104 -12.63 4.57 11.86
C ILE A 104 -11.09 4.56 11.88
N GLY A 105 -10.46 5.66 12.28
CA GLY A 105 -8.99 5.76 12.37
C GLY A 105 -8.42 4.83 13.44
N TRP A 106 -9.03 4.80 14.63
CA TRP A 106 -8.67 3.85 15.69
C TRP A 106 -8.88 2.40 15.25
N GLY A 107 -10.03 2.10 14.65
CA GLY A 107 -10.32 0.75 14.14
C GLY A 107 -9.27 0.29 13.13
N LEU A 108 -8.87 1.16 12.19
CA LEU A 108 -7.83 0.84 11.22
C LEU A 108 -6.46 0.65 11.89
N GLY A 109 -6.09 1.52 12.83
CA GLY A 109 -4.83 1.43 13.56
C GLY A 109 -4.69 0.14 14.37
N ILE A 110 -5.74 -0.24 15.11
CA ILE A 110 -5.79 -1.51 15.86
C ILE A 110 -5.74 -2.70 14.90
N THR A 111 -6.48 -2.65 13.80
CA THR A 111 -6.50 -3.74 12.81
C THR A 111 -5.13 -3.97 12.19
N ILE A 112 -4.45 -2.91 11.74
CA ILE A 112 -3.11 -3.02 11.14
C ILE A 112 -2.12 -3.53 12.20
N THR A 113 -2.12 -2.96 13.40
CA THR A 113 -1.19 -3.37 14.47
C THR A 113 -1.43 -4.83 14.86
N GLY A 114 -2.68 -5.23 15.05
CA GLY A 114 -3.07 -6.61 15.35
C GLY A 114 -2.67 -7.57 14.23
N PHE A 115 -2.86 -7.18 12.97
CA PHE A 115 -2.40 -7.96 11.82
C PHE A 115 -0.89 -8.22 11.86
N TYR A 116 -0.07 -7.20 12.12
CA TYR A 116 1.39 -7.38 12.25
C TYR A 116 1.76 -8.26 13.46
N ILE A 117 1.07 -8.12 14.59
CA ILE A 117 1.28 -8.98 15.76
C ILE A 117 1.00 -10.44 15.40
N VAL A 118 -0.11 -10.73 14.74
CA VAL A 118 -0.42 -12.11 14.32
C VAL A 118 0.58 -12.61 13.28
N LEU A 119 0.98 -11.76 12.33
CA LEU A 119 1.93 -12.12 11.27
C LEU A 119 3.28 -12.60 11.82
N TYR A 120 3.80 -11.92 12.84
CA TYR A 120 5.12 -12.22 13.41
C TYR A 120 5.07 -13.28 14.51
N TRP A 121 4.11 -13.20 15.44
CA TRP A 121 4.10 -14.04 16.64
C TRP A 121 3.18 -15.27 16.51
N TRP A 122 2.07 -15.17 15.75
CA TRP A 122 1.10 -16.27 15.62
C TRP A 122 0.67 -16.54 14.17
N PRO A 123 1.62 -16.91 13.28
CA PRO A 123 1.34 -17.08 11.86
C PRO A 123 0.32 -18.19 11.55
N LYS A 124 0.13 -19.15 12.46
CA LYS A 124 -0.87 -20.23 12.33
C LYS A 124 -2.30 -19.70 12.11
N TYR A 125 -2.65 -18.56 12.68
CA TYR A 125 -3.99 -17.99 12.48
C TYR A 125 -4.19 -17.38 11.09
N LEU A 126 -3.10 -17.12 10.35
CA LEU A 126 -3.15 -16.60 8.97
C LEU A 126 -3.06 -17.70 7.92
N GLU A 127 -2.83 -18.96 8.30
CA GLU A 127 -2.61 -20.09 7.38
C GLU A 127 -3.72 -20.19 6.33
N ARG A 128 -5.00 -20.07 6.72
CA ARG A 128 -6.12 -20.07 5.77
C ARG A 128 -6.12 -18.88 4.81
N ALA A 129 -5.72 -17.70 5.29
CA ALA A 129 -5.61 -16.51 4.45
C ALA A 129 -4.42 -16.60 3.48
N VAL A 130 -3.33 -17.22 3.93
CA VAL A 130 -2.16 -17.52 3.09
C VAL A 130 -2.53 -18.53 2.01
N HIS A 131 -3.24 -19.61 2.37
CA HIS A 131 -3.72 -20.60 1.40
C HIS A 131 -4.64 -20.01 0.33
N LEU A 132 -5.34 -18.92 0.62
CA LEU A 132 -6.19 -18.25 -0.36
C LEU A 132 -5.40 -17.84 -1.62
N VAL A 133 -4.12 -17.48 -1.47
CA VAL A 133 -3.25 -17.03 -2.56
C VAL A 133 -2.32 -18.13 -3.10
N ASP A 134 -2.50 -19.39 -2.69
CA ASP A 134 -1.68 -20.53 -3.12
C ASP A 134 -1.56 -20.67 -4.65
N PRO A 135 -2.64 -20.58 -5.45
CA PRO A 135 -2.52 -20.68 -6.91
C PRO A 135 -1.57 -19.66 -7.52
N LEU A 136 -1.55 -18.45 -6.95
CA LEU A 136 -0.66 -17.38 -7.40
C LEU A 136 0.78 -17.63 -6.95
N ALA A 137 0.97 -18.11 -5.72
CA ALA A 137 2.29 -18.46 -5.21
C ALA A 137 2.92 -19.61 -5.97
N LEU A 138 2.13 -20.63 -6.31
CA LEU A 138 2.57 -21.78 -7.10
C LEU A 138 2.99 -21.35 -8.50
N LEU A 139 2.24 -20.42 -9.12
CA LEU A 139 2.57 -19.88 -10.44
C LEU A 139 3.87 -19.06 -10.43
N LEU A 140 4.08 -18.22 -9.41
CA LEU A 140 5.20 -17.28 -9.37
C LEU A 140 6.49 -17.86 -8.78
N SER A 141 6.34 -18.76 -7.80
CA SER A 141 7.44 -19.21 -6.93
C SER A 141 7.63 -20.73 -6.94
N GLY A 142 6.77 -21.48 -7.63
CA GLY A 142 6.86 -22.95 -7.71
C GLY A 142 6.47 -23.71 -6.44
N GLY A 143 6.04 -23.01 -5.37
CA GLY A 143 5.67 -23.58 -4.08
C GLY A 143 4.40 -22.98 -3.48
N THR A 144 3.94 -23.54 -2.35
CA THR A 144 2.80 -23.01 -1.59
C THR A 144 3.09 -21.61 -1.06
N ALA A 145 2.04 -20.80 -0.89
CA ALA A 145 2.21 -19.47 -0.34
C ALA A 145 2.74 -19.53 1.09
N ASP A 146 3.62 -18.61 1.44
CA ASP A 146 4.03 -18.38 2.81
C ASP A 146 3.46 -17.05 3.33
N ARG A 147 3.63 -16.81 4.63
CA ARG A 147 3.15 -15.56 5.25
C ARG A 147 3.78 -14.31 4.63
N TRP A 148 5.03 -14.39 4.16
CA TRP A 148 5.70 -13.26 3.52
C TRP A 148 5.21 -13.04 2.10
N PHE A 149 4.94 -14.10 1.34
CA PHE A 149 4.23 -14.01 0.06
C PHE A 149 2.89 -13.31 0.24
N PHE A 150 2.07 -13.75 1.19
CA PHE A 150 0.76 -13.15 1.44
C PHE A 150 0.86 -11.67 1.85
N TYR A 151 1.78 -11.34 2.75
CA TYR A 151 2.05 -9.96 3.14
C TYR A 151 2.50 -9.09 1.96
N GLY A 152 3.47 -9.57 1.18
CA GLY A 152 3.98 -8.87 -0.01
C GLY A 152 2.90 -8.70 -1.08
N PHE A 153 2.02 -9.68 -1.25
CA PHE A 153 0.87 -9.62 -2.14
C PHE A 153 -0.11 -8.52 -1.72
N LEU A 154 -0.53 -8.50 -0.44
CA LEU A 154 -1.41 -7.46 0.09
C LEU A 154 -0.81 -6.06 -0.06
N TYR A 155 0.48 -5.92 0.25
CA TYR A 155 1.19 -4.65 0.14
C TYR A 155 1.27 -4.18 -1.31
N THR A 156 1.54 -5.10 -2.25
CA THR A 156 1.58 -4.78 -3.68
C THR A 156 0.20 -4.36 -4.19
N LEU A 157 -0.87 -5.08 -3.84
CA LEU A 157 -2.24 -4.67 -4.17
C LEU A 157 -2.57 -3.27 -3.64
N ALA A 158 -2.23 -2.99 -2.37
CA ALA A 158 -2.44 -1.68 -1.78
C ALA A 158 -1.71 -0.58 -2.56
N VAL A 159 -0.42 -0.76 -2.85
CA VAL A 159 0.37 0.21 -3.63
C VAL A 159 -0.22 0.43 -5.02
N LEU A 160 -0.67 -0.63 -5.70
CA LEU A 160 -1.26 -0.49 -7.04
C LEU A 160 -2.60 0.27 -7.01
N VAL A 161 -3.50 -0.10 -6.10
CA VAL A 161 -4.83 0.52 -5.97
C VAL A 161 -4.71 1.98 -5.53
N PHE A 162 -3.84 2.29 -4.56
CA PHE A 162 -3.58 3.68 -4.17
C PHE A 162 -2.77 4.45 -5.23
N GLY A 163 -1.97 3.76 -6.04
CA GLY A 163 -1.31 4.33 -7.21
C GLY A 163 -2.31 4.85 -8.24
N ILE A 164 -3.39 4.11 -8.51
CA ILE A 164 -4.50 4.56 -9.37
C ILE A 164 -5.11 5.85 -8.83
N ARG A 165 -5.39 5.92 -7.52
CA ARG A 165 -5.88 7.14 -6.88
C ARG A 165 -4.93 8.32 -7.10
N MET A 166 -3.63 8.10 -6.96
CA MET A 166 -2.61 9.13 -7.15
C MET A 166 -2.54 9.61 -8.60
N PHE A 167 -2.59 8.70 -9.58
CA PHE A 167 -2.65 9.09 -11.00
C PHE A 167 -3.87 9.97 -11.30
N MET A 168 -5.02 9.62 -10.74
CA MET A 168 -6.23 10.39 -10.95
C MET A 168 -6.21 11.76 -10.30
N LYS A 169 -5.75 11.83 -9.05
CA LYS A 169 -5.62 13.09 -8.31
C LYS A 169 -4.61 14.04 -8.94
N PHE A 170 -3.49 13.51 -9.42
CA PHE A 170 -2.37 14.28 -9.96
C PHE A 170 -2.22 14.18 -11.48
N ARG A 171 -3.32 13.91 -12.21
CA ARG A 171 -3.31 13.74 -13.68
C ARG A 171 -2.73 14.92 -14.49
N HIS A 172 -2.65 16.10 -13.89
CA HIS A 172 -2.08 17.30 -14.51
C HIS A 172 -0.55 17.41 -14.33
N ASN A 173 0.06 16.68 -13.39
CA ASN A 173 1.46 16.84 -13.02
C ASN A 173 2.29 15.62 -13.46
N LYS A 174 3.10 15.81 -14.51
CA LYS A 174 3.98 14.77 -15.07
C LYS A 174 4.94 14.20 -14.03
N TYR A 175 5.48 15.03 -13.13
CA TYR A 175 6.40 14.57 -12.09
C TYR A 175 5.71 13.59 -11.12
N GLN A 176 4.49 13.90 -10.67
CA GLN A 176 3.76 13.02 -9.74
C GLN A 176 3.34 11.71 -10.41
N ILE A 177 3.03 11.73 -11.71
CA ILE A 177 2.77 10.52 -12.50
C ILE A 177 4.03 9.66 -12.55
N VAL A 178 5.17 10.21 -12.97
CA VAL A 178 6.44 9.45 -13.05
C VAL A 178 6.85 8.90 -11.68
N ARG A 179 6.72 9.70 -10.62
CA ARG A 179 7.00 9.26 -9.23
C ARG A 179 6.11 8.08 -8.82
N THR A 180 4.81 8.15 -9.08
CA THR A 180 3.87 7.08 -8.73
C THR A 180 4.13 5.82 -9.55
N SER A 181 4.39 5.97 -10.86
CA SER A 181 4.78 4.85 -11.74
C SER A 181 6.06 4.18 -11.26
N SER A 182 7.05 4.97 -10.84
CA SER A 182 8.30 4.44 -10.27
C SER A 182 8.02 3.61 -9.02
N VAL A 183 7.28 4.15 -8.05
CA VAL A 183 6.95 3.42 -6.81
C VAL A 183 6.20 2.11 -7.11
N MET A 184 5.22 2.13 -8.01
CA MET A 184 4.49 0.92 -8.41
C MET A 184 5.39 -0.10 -9.13
N PHE A 185 6.30 0.36 -9.99
CA PHE A 185 7.23 -0.50 -10.72
C PHE A 185 8.24 -1.17 -9.78
N TRP A 186 8.88 -0.41 -8.88
CA TRP A 186 9.81 -0.97 -7.90
C TRP A 186 9.09 -1.90 -6.92
N GLN A 187 7.86 -1.57 -6.52
CA GLN A 187 7.07 -2.43 -5.65
C GLN A 187 6.71 -3.76 -6.33
N LEU A 188 6.10 -3.70 -7.53
CA LEU A 188 5.67 -4.91 -8.23
C LEU A 188 6.87 -5.72 -8.71
N GLY A 189 7.85 -5.08 -9.34
CA GLY A 189 9.01 -5.74 -9.94
C GLY A 189 10.01 -6.20 -8.90
N PHE A 190 10.66 -5.26 -8.20
CA PHE A 190 11.81 -5.56 -7.35
C PHE A 190 11.43 -6.10 -5.98
N ALA A 191 10.37 -5.58 -5.36
CA ALA A 191 9.97 -6.01 -4.02
C ALA A 191 9.12 -7.28 -4.04
N PHE A 192 8.31 -7.50 -5.07
CA PHE A 192 7.41 -8.65 -5.16
C PHE A 192 7.84 -9.70 -6.19
N LEU A 193 7.92 -9.38 -7.49
CA LEU A 193 8.16 -10.39 -8.52
C LEU A 193 9.56 -11.01 -8.47
N ILE A 194 10.61 -10.20 -8.34
CA ILE A 194 12.00 -10.68 -8.37
C ILE A 194 12.27 -11.74 -7.28
N PRO A 195 11.93 -11.52 -5.99
CA PRO A 195 12.10 -12.54 -4.95
C PRO A 195 11.36 -13.86 -5.24
N GLN A 196 10.15 -13.78 -5.79
CA GLN A 196 9.37 -14.99 -6.08
C GLN A 196 9.91 -15.76 -7.27
N VAL A 197 10.34 -15.05 -8.32
CA VAL A 197 11.00 -15.68 -9.47
C VAL A 197 12.31 -16.35 -9.03
N LEU A 198 13.08 -15.72 -8.15
CA LEU A 198 14.30 -16.33 -7.58
C LEU A 198 14.00 -17.62 -6.81
N LYS A 199 12.94 -17.60 -6.01
CA LYS A 199 12.46 -18.78 -5.28
C LYS A 199 12.06 -19.91 -6.22
N SER A 200 11.46 -19.60 -7.36
CA SER A 200 11.11 -20.61 -8.39
C SER A 200 12.33 -21.28 -9.03
N PHE A 201 13.52 -20.69 -8.93
CA PHE A 201 14.77 -21.26 -9.44
C PHE A 201 15.62 -21.91 -8.33
N ASP A 202 15.05 -22.16 -7.15
CA ASP A 202 15.76 -22.64 -5.95
C ASP A 202 16.96 -21.74 -5.57
N GLN A 203 16.92 -20.45 -5.94
CA GLN A 203 17.93 -19.47 -5.59
C GLN A 203 17.57 -18.79 -4.26
N PRO A 204 18.56 -18.30 -3.49
CA PRO A 204 18.32 -17.65 -2.22
C PRO A 204 17.43 -16.41 -2.38
N GLU A 205 16.42 -16.28 -1.50
CA GLU A 205 15.51 -15.14 -1.48
C GLU A 205 16.27 -13.84 -1.13
N PHE A 206 16.55 -13.02 -2.16
CA PHE A 206 17.21 -11.74 -1.99
C PHE A 206 16.27 -10.59 -2.34
N TYR A 207 16.04 -9.72 -1.36
CA TYR A 207 15.22 -8.54 -1.51
C TYR A 207 16.11 -7.32 -1.74
N PHE A 208 16.23 -6.87 -2.99
CA PHE A 208 17.02 -5.71 -3.37
C PHE A 208 16.54 -4.39 -2.73
N THR A 209 15.29 -4.36 -2.23
CA THR A 209 14.70 -3.18 -1.56
C THR A 209 15.22 -2.99 -0.14
N TYR A 210 15.73 -4.04 0.52
CA TYR A 210 16.23 -3.96 1.88
C TYR A 210 17.76 -3.95 1.88
N PHE A 211 18.36 -2.78 1.98
CA PHE A 211 19.81 -2.60 2.13
C PHE A 211 20.14 -1.98 3.50
N TRP A 212 21.42 -1.95 3.86
CA TRP A 212 21.87 -1.43 5.14
C TRP A 212 21.53 0.08 5.26
N PRO A 213 21.07 0.58 6.42
CA PRO A 213 21.05 -0.05 7.75
C PRO A 213 19.82 -0.91 8.04
N LEU A 214 18.79 -0.87 7.18
CA LEU A 214 17.51 -1.53 7.44
C LEU A 214 17.63 -3.06 7.47
N LYS A 215 18.53 -3.64 6.68
CA LYS A 215 18.86 -5.07 6.71
C LYS A 215 20.37 -5.28 6.75
N TYR A 216 20.91 -5.06 7.95
CA TYR A 216 22.35 -5.12 8.21
C TYR A 216 22.96 -6.52 7.96
N ASP A 217 22.16 -7.57 8.10
CA ASP A 217 22.62 -8.96 7.96
C ASP A 217 23.15 -9.30 6.55
N TYR A 218 22.71 -8.59 5.52
CA TYR A 218 23.10 -8.91 4.13
C TYR A 218 24.59 -8.71 3.81
N LEU A 219 25.30 -7.88 4.57
CA LEU A 219 26.73 -7.64 4.38
C LEU A 219 27.60 -8.44 5.38
N PHE A 220 27.00 -9.27 6.24
CA PHE A 220 27.79 -10.10 7.14
C PHE A 220 28.47 -11.27 6.44
N PRO A 221 29.65 -11.70 6.91
CA PRO A 221 30.41 -12.78 6.29
C PRO A 221 29.61 -14.10 6.14
N SER A 222 28.68 -14.37 7.05
CA SER A 222 27.81 -15.56 6.99
C SER A 222 26.83 -15.52 5.82
N THR A 223 26.15 -14.39 5.61
CA THR A 223 25.18 -14.22 4.53
C THR A 223 25.84 -14.00 3.18
N VAL A 224 26.97 -13.27 3.15
CA VAL A 224 27.80 -13.15 1.94
C VAL A 224 28.33 -14.51 1.53
N GLY A 225 28.89 -15.28 2.48
CA GLY A 225 29.33 -16.64 2.22
C GLY A 225 28.20 -17.55 1.73
N TYR A 226 27.02 -17.47 2.33
CA TYR A 226 25.85 -18.22 1.88
C TYR A 226 25.44 -17.87 0.43
N LEU A 227 25.45 -16.58 0.08
CA LEU A 227 25.11 -16.11 -1.27
C LEU A 227 26.19 -16.48 -2.30
N THR A 228 27.48 -16.37 -1.96
CA THR A 228 28.59 -16.65 -2.90
C THR A 228 28.91 -18.14 -3.05
N ASN A 229 28.52 -18.98 -2.09
CA ASN A 229 28.73 -20.43 -2.15
C ASN A 229 27.67 -21.17 -2.99
N HIS A 230 26.60 -20.50 -3.42
CA HIS A 230 25.64 -21.08 -4.36
C HIS A 230 26.19 -21.04 -5.80
N PRO A 231 25.92 -22.05 -6.65
CA PRO A 231 26.41 -22.06 -8.02
C PRO A 231 25.76 -20.94 -8.85
N GLY A 232 26.58 -20.01 -9.34
CA GLY A 232 26.18 -18.97 -10.29
C GLY A 232 26.67 -17.58 -9.92
N ALA A 233 26.89 -16.73 -10.92
CA ALA A 233 27.33 -15.33 -10.73
C ALA A 233 26.27 -14.44 -10.05
N LEU A 234 25.06 -14.97 -9.84
CA LEU A 234 23.90 -14.26 -9.33
C LEU A 234 24.01 -13.95 -7.83
N GLY A 235 24.60 -14.83 -7.03
CA GLY A 235 24.89 -14.56 -5.62
C GLY A 235 25.89 -13.42 -5.42
N THR A 236 26.97 -13.43 -6.21
CA THR A 236 27.96 -12.33 -6.24
C THR A 236 27.35 -11.02 -6.73
N PHE A 237 26.46 -11.08 -7.72
CA PHE A 237 25.70 -9.92 -8.20
C PHE A 237 24.80 -9.33 -7.10
N MET A 238 24.09 -10.17 -6.33
CA MET A 238 23.24 -9.74 -5.21
C MET A 238 24.04 -9.04 -4.11
N VAL A 239 25.19 -9.62 -3.73
CA VAL A 239 26.08 -9.01 -2.73
C VAL A 239 26.63 -7.67 -3.23
N PHE A 240 27.08 -7.62 -4.49
CA PHE A 240 27.59 -6.37 -5.10
C PHE A 240 26.53 -5.27 -5.10
N TRP A 241 25.32 -5.55 -5.58
CA TRP A 241 24.25 -4.55 -5.62
C TRP A 241 23.69 -4.20 -4.24
N GLY A 242 23.68 -5.14 -3.29
CA GLY A 242 23.34 -4.87 -1.89
C GLY A 242 24.34 -3.91 -1.24
N ALA A 243 25.65 -4.10 -1.48
CA ALA A 243 26.69 -3.18 -1.05
C ALA A 243 26.61 -1.83 -1.77
N ALA A 244 26.44 -1.82 -3.09
CA ALA A 244 26.30 -0.59 -3.87
C ALA A 244 25.09 0.23 -3.40
N ALA A 245 23.93 -0.41 -3.15
CA ALA A 245 22.75 0.26 -2.63
C ALA A 245 23.00 0.83 -1.22
N THR A 246 23.75 0.14 -0.38
CA THR A 246 24.16 0.64 0.94
C THR A 246 24.97 1.95 0.87
N PHE A 247 25.89 2.06 -0.09
CA PHE A 247 26.74 3.25 -0.20
C PHE A 247 26.14 4.36 -1.08
N VAL A 248 25.22 4.04 -1.97
CA VAL A 248 24.63 5.01 -2.91
C VAL A 248 23.21 5.40 -2.52
N ALA A 249 22.35 4.46 -2.15
CA ALA A 249 20.96 4.73 -1.83
C ALA A 249 20.79 5.27 -0.40
N THR A 250 21.55 4.76 0.57
CA THR A 250 21.45 5.21 1.98
C THR A 250 21.80 6.69 2.20
N PRO A 251 22.78 7.31 1.52
CA PRO A 251 23.03 8.75 1.66
C PRO A 251 22.03 9.64 0.89
N VAL A 252 21.29 9.08 -0.07
CA VAL A 252 20.42 9.82 -0.98
C VAL A 252 18.94 9.80 -0.54
N LEU A 253 18.52 8.74 0.16
CA LEU A 253 17.19 8.56 0.73
C LEU A 253 17.05 9.27 2.09
#